data_AF-A0A2S6GVL2-F1
#
_entry.id   AF-A0A2S6GVL2-F1
#
_cell.length_a   1.000
_cell.length_b   1.000
_cell.length_c   1.000
_cell.angle_alpha   90.00
_cell.angle_beta   90.00
_cell.angle_gamma   90.00
#
_symmetry.space_group_name_H-M   'P 1'
#
loop_
_entity.id
_entity.type
_entity.pdbx_description
1 polymer ?
#
loop_
_entity_poly.entity_id
_entity_poly.type
_entity_poly.pdbx_seq_one_letter_code
_entity_poly.pdbx_strand_id
1 'polypeptide(L)'
;MRLVRVGEPTSGVGRDLRAALTSWGRGDAVAGGVALLGVRPPEFGSPVEAVVITPRGVLVVLGVDLPRPAVWLSAPLGEPWRADGAVPQVGDRAPGDGALAATAAVAAVVRRAQPRPLPVSTVVAVGPYVGRVDQPATDLERGVRILHPAPTPLLTVTRELTTHSRPCPVDELRRILHALHADLDLDDADLVAEGFPDGMSAAASAERTTILPPVPGAPPRPAPTPPPRRRLPIAIGVLVALLLVAGVALAVAAADGGPPIPHAPPAPAPQQGLVFTPRGEATQTDCATHTSGQLRTWLERNGCAELLRGRFEATENGRRAAVLVGVVRISGSASAVELRALADRPDTGAVVDQSAEGVAWPTTPPPTFDAAARASDQEGNSVKLVQAVWLDQPSRPDDPALLAIADRALRLSLAG
;
A
#
# COMPACT_ATOMS: atom_id res chain seq x y z
N MET A 1 1.34 -14.62 -1.07
CA MET A 1 0.93 -14.97 0.29
C MET A 1 0.14 -16.27 0.33
N ARG A 2 0.58 -17.20 1.18
CA ARG A 2 -0.10 -18.47 1.46
C ARG A 2 -1.05 -18.31 2.64
N LEU A 3 -2.34 -18.58 2.45
CA LEU A 3 -3.33 -18.56 3.53
C LEU A 3 -3.54 -19.98 4.04
N VAL A 4 -3.51 -20.16 5.36
CA VAL A 4 -3.78 -21.43 6.04
C VAL A 4 -4.82 -21.21 7.12
N ARG A 5 -5.90 -21.99 7.06
CA ARG A 5 -6.96 -21.93 8.07
C ARG A 5 -6.65 -22.94 9.18
N VAL A 6 -6.46 -22.46 10.40
CA VAL A 6 -6.15 -23.29 11.57
C VAL A 6 -7.30 -23.33 12.58
N GLY A 7 -8.23 -22.37 12.51
CA GLY A 7 -9.37 -22.30 13.40
C GLY A 7 -10.62 -21.71 12.76
N GLU A 8 -11.66 -21.60 13.58
CA GLU A 8 -12.91 -20.95 13.21
C GLU A 8 -12.74 -19.42 13.17
N PRO A 9 -13.56 -18.70 12.36
CA PRO A 9 -13.56 -17.25 12.33
C PRO A 9 -13.86 -16.67 13.70
N THR A 10 -13.18 -15.59 14.08
CA THR A 10 -13.39 -14.93 15.38
C THR A 10 -14.37 -13.78 15.30
N SER A 11 -14.60 -13.24 14.10
CA SER A 11 -15.44 -12.08 13.84
C SER A 11 -16.04 -12.11 12.43
N GLY A 12 -17.08 -11.30 12.19
CA GLY A 12 -17.66 -11.05 10.89
C GLY A 12 -16.67 -10.38 9.93
N VAL A 13 -15.89 -9.41 10.44
CA VAL A 13 -14.82 -8.72 9.69
C VAL A 13 -13.70 -9.67 9.22
N GLY A 14 -13.58 -10.85 9.82
CA GLY A 14 -12.68 -11.91 9.37
C GLY A 14 -12.86 -12.33 7.91
N ARG A 15 -14.07 -12.19 7.37
CA ARG A 15 -14.35 -12.44 5.95
C ARG A 15 -13.64 -11.43 5.06
N ASP A 16 -13.70 -10.15 5.43
CA ASP A 16 -13.08 -9.06 4.67
C ASP A 16 -11.56 -9.15 4.75
N LEU A 17 -11.02 -9.47 5.93
CA LEU A 17 -9.60 -9.75 6.11
C LEU A 17 -9.13 -10.86 5.17
N ARG A 18 -9.85 -11.98 5.11
CA ARG A 18 -9.50 -13.10 4.22
C ARG A 18 -9.55 -12.68 2.76
N ALA A 19 -10.55 -11.91 2.35
CA ALA A 19 -10.65 -11.39 0.99
C ALA A 19 -9.46 -10.48 0.65
N ALA A 20 -9.07 -9.59 1.57
CA ALA A 20 -7.92 -8.73 1.42
C ALA A 20 -6.60 -9.51 1.29
N LEU A 21 -6.34 -10.46 2.19
CA LEU A 21 -5.14 -11.30 2.12
C LEU A 21 -5.09 -12.16 0.85
N THR A 22 -6.24 -12.65 0.38
CA THR A 22 -6.33 -13.43 -0.87
C THR A 22 -6.00 -12.56 -2.08
N SER A 23 -6.39 -11.29 -2.07
CA SER A 23 -6.15 -10.36 -3.18
C SER A 23 -4.67 -10.05 -3.42
N TRP A 24 -3.80 -10.28 -2.42
CA TRP A 24 -2.34 -10.15 -2.59
C TRP A 24 -1.73 -11.26 -3.44
N GLY A 25 -2.50 -12.30 -3.77
CA GLY A 25 -2.05 -13.43 -4.59
C GLY A 25 -1.08 -14.34 -3.86
N ARG A 26 -0.62 -15.39 -4.56
CA ARG A 26 0.44 -16.30 -4.07
C ARG A 26 1.82 -15.77 -4.44
N GLY A 27 2.83 -16.20 -3.68
CA GLY A 27 4.21 -15.79 -3.87
C GLY A 27 4.54 -14.39 -3.33
N ASP A 28 5.73 -13.91 -3.68
CA ASP A 28 6.37 -12.71 -3.12
C ASP A 28 6.17 -11.42 -3.93
N ALA A 29 5.41 -11.46 -5.03
CA ALA A 29 5.22 -10.33 -5.94
C ALA A 29 4.58 -9.09 -5.29
N VAL A 30 3.71 -9.27 -4.28
CA VAL A 30 3.02 -8.17 -3.58
C VAL A 30 3.56 -7.96 -2.17
N ALA A 31 3.50 -9.02 -1.36
CA ALA A 31 3.96 -9.03 0.04
C ALA A 31 4.76 -10.29 0.41
N GLY A 32 4.47 -11.44 -0.21
CA GLY A 32 4.97 -12.74 0.26
C GLY A 32 4.41 -13.12 1.62
N GLY A 33 4.81 -14.27 2.16
CA GLY A 33 4.48 -14.67 3.53
C GLY A 33 3.42 -15.76 3.67
N VAL A 34 3.16 -16.12 4.94
CA VAL A 34 2.15 -17.10 5.37
C VAL A 34 1.19 -16.43 6.34
N ALA A 35 -0.11 -16.53 6.10
CA ALA A 35 -1.15 -16.07 6.99
C ALA A 35 -1.90 -17.26 7.62
N LEU A 36 -1.81 -17.37 8.94
CA LEU A 36 -2.54 -18.37 9.72
C LEU A 36 -3.84 -17.75 10.26
N LEU A 37 -5.00 -18.28 9.87
CA LEU A 37 -6.31 -17.74 10.22
C LEU A 37 -6.94 -18.50 11.41
N GLY A 38 -7.38 -17.76 12.43
CA GLY A 38 -8.00 -18.35 13.63
C GLY A 38 -7.02 -18.98 14.61
N VAL A 39 -5.76 -18.53 14.65
CA VAL A 39 -4.72 -19.04 15.56
C VAL A 39 -5.12 -18.75 17.00
N ARG A 40 -4.85 -19.67 17.92
CA ARG A 40 -4.93 -19.41 19.37
C ARG A 40 -3.51 -19.28 19.94
N PRO A 41 -2.99 -18.05 20.14
CA PRO A 41 -1.67 -17.88 20.70
C PRO A 41 -1.59 -18.51 22.10
N PRO A 42 -0.48 -19.21 22.42
CA PRO A 42 -0.18 -19.62 23.79
C PRO A 42 -0.28 -18.43 24.75
N GLU A 43 -0.73 -18.65 25.98
CA GLU A 43 -0.82 -17.64 27.06
C GLU A 43 -1.85 -16.52 26.85
N PHE A 44 -2.38 -16.27 25.64
CA PHE A 44 -3.45 -15.28 25.42
C PHE A 44 -4.85 -15.82 25.75
N GLY A 45 -5.07 -17.13 25.56
CA GLY A 45 -6.32 -17.80 25.94
C GLY A 45 -7.47 -17.71 24.92
N SER A 46 -7.43 -16.77 23.97
CA SER A 46 -8.44 -16.59 22.92
C SER A 46 -7.83 -16.71 21.52
N PRO A 47 -8.63 -17.09 20.49
CA PRO A 47 -8.15 -17.02 19.11
C PRO A 47 -8.01 -15.57 18.64
N VAL A 48 -7.05 -15.34 17.75
CA VAL A 48 -6.91 -14.10 16.96
C VAL A 48 -7.40 -14.36 15.54
N GLU A 49 -7.80 -13.30 14.84
CA GLU A 49 -8.36 -13.44 13.49
C GLU A 49 -7.29 -13.94 12.51
N ALA A 50 -6.08 -13.39 12.59
CA ALA A 50 -4.94 -13.92 11.84
C ALA A 50 -3.59 -13.63 12.52
N VAL A 51 -2.61 -14.49 12.24
CA VAL A 51 -1.19 -14.20 12.40
C VAL A 51 -0.55 -14.25 11.01
N VAL A 52 -0.14 -13.09 10.49
CA VAL A 52 0.51 -12.96 9.18
C VAL A 52 2.01 -12.86 9.38
N ILE A 53 2.73 -13.85 8.88
CA ILE A 53 4.19 -13.94 8.97
C ILE A 53 4.74 -13.60 7.59
N THR A 54 5.49 -12.51 7.50
CA THR A 54 6.23 -12.11 6.29
C THR A 54 7.70 -12.43 6.47
N PRO A 55 8.51 -12.38 5.40
CA PRO A 55 9.95 -12.55 5.54
C PRO A 55 10.58 -11.59 6.54
N ARG A 56 10.00 -10.41 6.82
CA ARG A 56 10.66 -9.38 7.65
C ARG A 56 9.92 -9.01 8.94
N GLY A 57 8.79 -9.63 9.22
CA GLY A 57 8.01 -9.30 10.41
C GLY A 57 6.74 -10.12 10.55
N VAL A 58 6.11 -10.01 11.72
CA VAL A 58 4.84 -10.66 12.06
C VAL A 58 3.78 -9.62 12.35
N LEU A 59 2.59 -9.82 11.81
CA LEU A 59 1.42 -9.00 12.06
C LEU A 59 0.36 -9.85 12.77
N VAL A 60 -0.07 -9.41 13.94
CA VAL A 60 -1.18 -10.01 14.69
C VAL A 60 -2.45 -9.23 14.38
N VAL A 61 -3.49 -9.91 13.92
CA VAL A 61 -4.76 -9.29 13.54
C VAL A 61 -5.87 -9.73 14.50
N LEU A 62 -6.50 -8.76 15.16
CA LEU A 62 -7.73 -8.97 15.94
C LEU A 62 -8.92 -8.38 15.17
N GLY A 63 -10.05 -9.07 15.18
CA GLY A 63 -11.27 -8.60 14.53
C GLY A 63 -12.24 -7.99 15.52
N VAL A 64 -12.82 -6.85 15.16
CA VAL A 64 -13.89 -6.16 15.91
C VAL A 64 -15.07 -5.90 14.97
N ASP A 65 -16.23 -6.41 15.37
CA ASP A 65 -17.48 -6.16 14.66
C ASP A 65 -18.24 -4.99 15.29
N LEU A 66 -18.38 -3.90 14.53
CA LEU A 66 -19.31 -2.84 14.85
C LEU A 66 -20.73 -3.29 14.49
N PRO A 67 -21.76 -2.83 15.22
CA PRO A 67 -23.15 -3.17 14.93
C PRO A 67 -23.62 -2.64 13.56
N ARG A 68 -23.00 -1.57 13.06
CA ARG A 68 -23.30 -0.92 11.78
C ARG A 68 -22.02 -0.32 11.17
N PRO A 69 -21.99 -0.11 9.84
CA PRO A 69 -20.94 0.70 9.20
C PRO A 69 -20.82 2.07 9.84
N ALA A 70 -19.59 2.62 9.88
CA ALA A 70 -19.31 3.96 10.39
C ALA A 70 -18.52 4.78 9.37
N VAL A 71 -18.81 6.07 9.27
CA VAL A 71 -17.99 6.98 8.44
C VAL A 71 -16.76 7.41 9.22
N TRP A 72 -16.94 7.72 10.50
CA TRP A 72 -15.88 8.12 11.41
C TRP A 72 -15.85 7.22 12.64
N LEU A 73 -14.65 6.76 13.00
CA LEU A 73 -14.41 6.00 14.22
C LEU A 73 -13.31 6.65 15.03
N SER A 74 -13.62 7.12 16.24
CA SER A 74 -12.60 7.44 17.24
C SER A 74 -12.33 6.18 18.06
N ALA A 75 -11.11 5.67 18.00
CA ALA A 75 -10.72 4.37 18.54
C ALA A 75 -9.44 4.43 19.39
N PRO A 76 -9.47 5.09 20.56
CA PRO A 76 -8.42 4.90 21.56
C PRO A 76 -8.38 3.44 22.06
N LEU A 77 -7.19 2.89 22.31
CA LEU A 77 -7.05 1.46 22.66
C LEU A 77 -7.65 1.07 24.01
N GLY A 78 -7.53 1.95 25.02
CA GLY A 78 -7.95 1.67 26.40
C GLY A 78 -9.23 2.39 26.83
N GLU A 79 -9.93 3.02 25.89
CA GLU A 79 -11.13 3.80 26.17
C GLU A 79 -12.29 3.35 25.26
N PRO A 80 -13.55 3.62 25.64
CA PRO A 80 -14.69 3.30 24.80
C PRO A 80 -14.61 4.00 23.44
N TRP A 81 -14.84 3.25 22.36
CA TRP A 81 -14.84 3.80 21.02
C TRP A 81 -16.08 4.65 20.74
N ARG A 82 -15.97 5.55 19.76
CA ARG A 82 -17.11 6.32 19.25
C ARG A 82 -17.20 6.18 17.74
N ALA A 83 -18.31 5.61 17.28
CA ALA A 83 -18.67 5.50 15.87
C ALA A 83 -19.71 6.58 15.54
N ASP A 84 -19.39 7.47 14.61
CA ASP A 84 -20.25 8.60 14.20
C ASP A 84 -20.81 9.40 15.39
N GLY A 85 -19.99 9.58 16.43
CA GLY A 85 -20.31 10.33 17.66
C GLY A 85 -20.98 9.51 18.78
N ALA A 86 -21.45 8.30 18.51
CA ALA A 86 -22.10 7.43 19.48
C ALA A 86 -21.17 6.29 19.96
N VAL A 87 -21.31 5.86 21.21
CA VAL A 87 -20.62 4.67 21.71
C VAL A 87 -21.30 3.44 21.11
N PRO A 88 -20.61 2.63 20.29
CA PRO A 88 -21.20 1.44 19.70
C PRO A 88 -21.35 0.36 20.79
N GLN A 89 -22.41 -0.43 20.71
CA GLN A 89 -22.62 -1.57 21.61
C GLN A 89 -21.71 -2.72 21.17
N VAL A 90 -20.44 -2.69 21.60
CA VAL A 90 -19.42 -3.67 21.23
C VAL A 90 -18.91 -4.35 22.51
N GLY A 91 -19.58 -5.43 22.90
CA GLY A 91 -19.23 -6.21 24.10
C GLY A 91 -19.17 -5.38 25.40
N ASP A 92 -18.62 -6.00 26.45
CA ASP A 92 -18.49 -5.40 27.79
C ASP A 92 -17.10 -4.76 28.04
N ARG A 93 -16.15 -4.97 27.13
CA ARG A 93 -14.76 -4.47 27.21
C ARG A 93 -14.49 -3.46 26.09
N ALA A 94 -13.47 -2.62 26.24
CA ALA A 94 -13.10 -1.73 25.16
C ALA A 94 -12.71 -2.58 23.93
N PRO A 95 -13.12 -2.22 22.70
CA PRO A 95 -12.92 -3.11 21.56
C PRO A 95 -11.45 -3.35 21.19
N GLY A 96 -10.56 -2.45 21.60
CA GLY A 96 -9.10 -2.60 21.49
C GLY A 96 -8.47 -3.43 22.62
N ASP A 97 -9.25 -3.81 23.65
CA ASP A 97 -8.74 -4.57 24.79
C ASP A 97 -8.22 -5.93 24.34
N GLY A 98 -7.04 -6.27 24.85
CA GLY A 98 -6.37 -7.53 24.52
C GLY A 98 -5.51 -7.45 23.26
N ALA A 99 -5.56 -6.38 22.45
CA ALA A 99 -4.69 -6.23 21.29
C ALA A 99 -3.21 -6.36 21.69
N LEU A 100 -2.76 -5.54 22.64
CA LEU A 100 -1.38 -5.58 23.16
C LEU A 100 -1.02 -6.91 23.84
N ALA A 101 -1.98 -7.56 24.51
CA ALA A 101 -1.76 -8.85 25.14
C ALA A 101 -1.59 -9.97 24.11
N ALA A 102 -2.38 -9.95 23.04
CA ALA A 102 -2.24 -10.86 21.90
C ALA A 102 -0.89 -10.65 21.20
N THR A 103 -0.49 -9.39 20.98
CA THR A 103 0.84 -9.05 20.45
C THR A 103 1.94 -9.64 21.33
N ALA A 104 1.85 -9.42 22.65
CA ALA A 104 2.85 -9.88 23.59
C ALA A 104 2.96 -11.41 23.61
N ALA A 105 1.82 -12.12 23.55
CA ALA A 105 1.76 -13.58 23.46
C ALA A 105 2.44 -14.10 22.18
N VAL A 106 2.08 -13.55 21.01
CA VAL A 106 2.72 -13.95 19.74
C VAL A 106 4.20 -13.57 19.72
N ALA A 107 4.57 -12.39 20.19
CA ALA A 107 5.95 -11.96 20.30
C ALA A 107 6.78 -12.86 21.23
N ALA A 108 6.17 -13.39 22.30
CA ALA A 108 6.82 -14.38 23.16
C ALA A 108 7.06 -15.71 22.43
N VAL A 109 6.12 -16.18 21.62
CA VAL A 109 6.30 -17.36 20.77
C VAL A 109 7.43 -17.14 19.76
N VAL A 110 7.38 -16.04 19.02
CA VAL A 110 8.38 -15.69 17.99
C VAL A 110 9.78 -15.61 18.61
N ARG A 111 9.92 -14.93 19.76
CA ARG A 111 11.19 -14.79 20.49
C ARG A 111 11.72 -16.11 21.04
N ARG A 112 10.86 -17.06 21.44
CA ARG A 112 11.29 -18.40 21.88
C ARG A 112 11.69 -19.29 20.70
N ALA A 113 11.04 -19.11 19.56
CA ALA A 113 11.28 -19.89 18.34
C ALA A 113 12.55 -19.46 17.59
N GLN A 114 13.06 -18.24 17.83
CA GLN A 114 14.18 -17.68 17.07
C GLN A 114 15.25 -17.08 17.98
N PRO A 115 16.55 -17.30 17.66
CA PRO A 115 17.65 -16.66 18.38
C PRO A 115 17.77 -15.16 18.07
N ARG A 116 17.06 -14.66 17.06
CA ARG A 116 17.13 -13.27 16.59
C ARG A 116 15.76 -12.60 16.70
N PRO A 117 15.72 -11.29 16.97
CA PRO A 117 14.45 -10.56 17.06
C PRO A 117 13.82 -10.39 15.67
N LEU A 118 12.54 -10.72 15.57
CA LEU A 118 11.67 -10.43 14.42
C LEU A 118 10.57 -9.48 14.91
N PRO A 119 10.33 -8.33 14.25
CA PRO A 119 9.36 -7.36 14.74
C PRO A 119 7.94 -7.92 14.67
N VAL A 120 7.15 -7.60 15.70
CA VAL A 120 5.75 -8.00 15.81
C VAL A 120 4.91 -6.75 16.00
N SER A 121 4.00 -6.50 15.05
CA SER A 121 3.04 -5.38 15.11
C SER A 121 1.61 -5.91 15.15
N THR A 122 0.65 -5.01 15.43
CA THR A 122 -0.75 -5.39 15.61
C THR A 122 -1.68 -4.55 14.76
N VAL A 123 -2.66 -5.22 14.16
CA VAL A 123 -3.80 -4.60 13.52
C VAL A 123 -5.07 -4.98 14.27
N VAL A 124 -5.90 -3.99 14.59
CA VAL A 124 -7.28 -4.21 14.96
C VAL A 124 -8.13 -3.93 13.73
N ALA A 125 -8.59 -5.01 13.10
CA ALA A 125 -9.43 -4.98 11.92
C ALA A 125 -10.88 -4.70 12.34
N VAL A 126 -11.48 -3.64 11.80
CA VAL A 126 -12.83 -3.20 12.18
C VAL A 126 -13.79 -3.32 11.01
N GLY A 127 -14.93 -3.99 11.23
CA GLY A 127 -16.00 -4.15 10.25
C GLY A 127 -17.35 -3.72 10.80
N PRO A 128 -18.42 -3.72 9.97
CA PRO A 128 -18.45 -4.14 8.56
C PRO A 128 -17.81 -3.13 7.60
N TYR A 129 -17.73 -1.85 7.95
CA TYR A 129 -16.98 -0.83 7.21
C TYR A 129 -16.69 0.36 8.11
N VAL A 130 -15.48 0.93 7.98
CA VAL A 130 -15.09 2.18 8.62
C VAL A 130 -14.38 3.06 7.60
N GLY A 131 -14.89 4.27 7.39
CA GLY A 131 -14.32 5.22 6.42
C GLY A 131 -13.01 5.85 6.89
N ARG A 132 -13.01 6.44 8.08
CA ARG A 132 -11.83 7.04 8.72
C ARG A 132 -11.72 6.61 10.16
N VAL A 133 -10.49 6.30 10.59
CA VAL A 133 -10.16 6.04 11.98
C VAL A 133 -9.34 7.19 12.53
N ASP A 134 -9.78 7.74 13.65
CA ASP A 134 -9.06 8.66 14.50
C ASP A 134 -8.47 7.88 15.68
N GLN A 135 -7.15 7.74 15.67
CA GLN A 135 -6.39 6.97 16.64
C GLN A 135 -5.37 7.89 17.32
N PRO A 136 -5.25 7.88 18.65
CA PRO A 136 -4.22 8.65 19.35
C PRO A 136 -2.80 8.31 18.88
N ALA A 137 -1.93 9.32 18.77
CA ALA A 137 -0.53 9.13 18.39
C ALA A 137 0.22 8.15 19.30
N THR A 138 -0.11 8.15 20.60
CA THR A 138 0.44 7.22 21.59
C THR A 138 0.14 5.76 21.30
N ASP A 139 -0.98 5.46 20.63
CA ASP A 139 -1.35 4.10 20.26
C ASP A 139 -0.61 3.68 18.97
N LEU A 140 -0.37 4.64 18.07
CA LEU A 140 0.44 4.42 16.88
C LEU A 140 1.90 4.14 17.24
N GLU A 141 2.46 4.87 18.21
CA GLU A 141 3.82 4.67 18.75
C GLU A 141 3.99 3.29 19.40
N ARG A 142 2.90 2.73 19.97
CA ARG A 142 2.88 1.35 20.50
C ARG A 142 2.81 0.27 19.41
N GLY A 143 2.82 0.66 18.14
CA GLY A 143 2.81 -0.28 17.01
C GLY A 143 1.46 -0.93 16.74
N VAL A 144 0.36 -0.31 17.21
CA VAL A 144 -1.00 -0.78 16.92
C VAL A 144 -1.61 0.09 15.84
N ARG A 145 -2.30 -0.53 14.88
CA ARG A 145 -3.02 0.14 13.79
C ARG A 145 -4.48 -0.30 13.82
N ILE A 146 -5.40 0.65 13.85
CA ILE A 146 -6.84 0.36 13.80
C ILE A 146 -7.35 0.77 12.43
N LEU A 147 -7.93 -0.18 11.68
CA LEU A 147 -8.36 0.04 10.29
C LEU A 147 -9.44 -0.93 9.85
N HIS A 148 -10.17 -0.59 8.81
CA HIS A 148 -10.97 -1.56 8.06
C HIS A 148 -10.05 -2.39 7.15
N PRO A 149 -10.11 -3.73 7.15
CA PRO A 149 -9.13 -4.58 6.48
C PRO A 149 -9.36 -4.68 4.96
N ALA A 150 -9.26 -3.56 4.26
CA ALA A 150 -9.18 -3.53 2.80
C ALA A 150 -7.75 -3.90 2.33
N PRO A 151 -7.57 -4.38 1.07
CA PRO A 151 -6.27 -4.80 0.53
C PRO A 151 -5.14 -3.79 0.73
N THR A 152 -5.38 -2.53 0.38
CA THR A 152 -4.35 -1.47 0.38
C THR A 152 -3.97 -1.04 1.80
N PRO A 153 -4.90 -0.67 2.72
CA PRO A 153 -4.53 -0.31 4.09
C PRO A 153 -3.77 -1.42 4.81
N LEU A 154 -4.20 -2.67 4.66
CA LEU A 154 -3.55 -3.81 5.30
C LEU A 154 -2.14 -4.06 4.72
N LEU A 155 -1.95 -3.83 3.41
CA LEU A 155 -0.66 -3.97 2.76
C LEU A 155 0.30 -2.87 3.21
N THR A 156 -0.19 -1.63 3.38
CA THR A 156 0.61 -0.52 3.92
C THR A 156 1.18 -0.86 5.29
N VAL A 157 0.36 -1.34 6.23
CA VAL A 157 0.85 -1.76 7.55
C VAL A 157 1.82 -2.93 7.47
N THR A 158 1.56 -3.88 6.56
CA THR A 158 2.48 -5.00 6.31
C THR A 158 3.83 -4.52 5.79
N ARG A 159 3.85 -3.49 4.93
CA ARG A 159 5.09 -2.88 4.40
C ARG A 159 5.85 -2.08 5.45
N GLU A 160 5.19 -1.48 6.44
CA GLU A 160 5.89 -0.85 7.57
C GLU A 160 6.82 -1.84 8.30
N LEU A 161 6.39 -3.10 8.44
CA LEU A 161 7.20 -4.19 9.00
C LEU A 161 8.39 -4.59 8.10
N THR A 162 8.30 -4.38 6.79
CA THR A 162 9.37 -4.73 5.84
C THR A 162 10.58 -3.82 5.89
N THR A 163 10.55 -2.77 6.71
CA THR A 163 11.73 -1.92 7.00
C THR A 163 12.81 -2.65 7.80
N HIS A 164 12.48 -3.82 8.39
CA HIS A 164 13.46 -4.65 9.07
C HIS A 164 14.48 -5.22 8.08
N SER A 165 15.76 -4.99 8.34
CA SER A 165 16.81 -5.26 7.34
C SER A 165 17.02 -6.74 7.03
N ARG A 166 16.68 -7.64 7.96
CA ARG A 166 16.99 -9.08 7.83
C ARG A 166 15.75 -9.94 7.61
N PRO A 167 15.75 -10.77 6.55
CA PRO A 167 14.69 -11.74 6.33
C PRO A 167 14.82 -12.96 7.26
N CYS A 168 13.69 -13.50 7.68
CA CYS A 168 13.50 -14.73 8.43
C CYS A 168 13.67 -15.93 7.48
N PRO A 169 14.64 -16.84 7.68
CA PRO A 169 14.80 -18.01 6.83
C PRO A 169 13.76 -19.11 7.12
N VAL A 170 13.60 -20.03 6.18
CA VAL A 170 12.62 -21.14 6.24
C VAL A 170 12.73 -21.95 7.54
N ASP A 171 13.94 -22.30 7.98
CA ASP A 171 14.15 -23.03 9.25
C ASP A 171 13.61 -22.29 10.48
N GLU A 172 13.78 -20.97 10.48
CA GLU A 172 13.34 -20.07 11.54
C GLU A 172 11.81 -19.88 11.50
N LEU A 173 11.23 -19.79 10.29
CA LEU A 173 9.79 -19.77 10.08
C LEU A 173 9.13 -21.08 10.54
N ARG A 174 9.69 -22.24 10.21
CA ARG A 174 9.18 -23.57 10.61
C ARG A 174 9.01 -23.68 12.12
N ARG A 175 9.97 -23.16 12.90
CA ARG A 175 9.86 -23.14 14.37
C ARG A 175 8.75 -22.23 14.87
N ILE A 176 8.55 -21.07 14.24
CA ILE A 176 7.40 -20.19 14.57
C ILE A 176 6.09 -20.92 14.25
N LEU A 177 5.97 -21.46 13.02
CA LEU A 177 4.76 -22.13 12.56
C LEU A 177 4.39 -23.29 13.50
N HIS A 178 5.34 -24.16 13.83
CA HIS A 178 5.11 -25.28 14.74
C HIS A 178 4.72 -24.82 16.16
N ALA A 179 5.31 -23.73 16.66
CA ALA A 179 4.98 -23.20 17.98
C ALA A 179 3.61 -22.50 18.03
N LEU A 180 3.11 -21.98 16.90
CA LEU A 180 1.77 -21.41 16.77
C LEU A 180 0.71 -22.48 16.49
N HIS A 181 1.06 -23.49 15.69
CA HIS A 181 0.19 -24.61 15.34
C HIS A 181 1.05 -25.82 14.86
N ALA A 182 1.02 -26.92 15.62
CA ALA A 182 1.95 -28.03 15.42
C ALA A 182 1.77 -28.76 14.07
N ASP A 183 0.53 -28.87 13.58
CA ASP A 183 0.14 -29.74 12.47
C ASP A 183 -0.06 -28.97 11.14
N LEU A 184 0.95 -28.19 10.73
CA LEU A 184 0.93 -27.46 9.47
C LEU A 184 1.70 -28.20 8.36
N ASP A 185 0.96 -28.69 7.36
CA ASP A 185 1.52 -29.28 6.14
C ASP A 185 1.78 -28.19 5.08
N LEU A 186 2.94 -27.55 5.19
CA LEU A 186 3.48 -26.63 4.18
C LEU A 186 4.82 -27.20 3.70
N ASP A 187 5.10 -27.15 2.40
CA ASP A 187 6.39 -27.57 1.85
C ASP A 187 7.42 -26.42 1.87
N ASP A 188 8.70 -26.73 2.00
CA ASP A 188 9.76 -25.72 1.97
C ASP A 188 9.81 -24.99 0.63
N ALA A 189 9.50 -25.67 -0.48
CA ALA A 189 9.40 -25.02 -1.79
C ALA A 189 8.28 -23.97 -1.84
N ASP A 190 7.14 -24.27 -1.20
CA ASP A 190 6.03 -23.30 -1.05
C ASP A 190 6.47 -22.10 -0.20
N LEU A 191 7.23 -22.34 0.88
CA LEU A 191 7.73 -21.26 1.75
C LEU A 191 8.76 -20.38 1.02
N VAL A 192 9.66 -20.97 0.24
CA VAL A 192 10.61 -20.22 -0.58
C VAL A 192 9.89 -19.39 -1.65
N ALA A 193 8.86 -19.94 -2.30
CA ALA A 193 8.04 -19.21 -3.26
C ALA A 193 7.32 -18.01 -2.63
N GLU A 194 7.02 -18.06 -1.32
CA GLU A 194 6.45 -16.97 -0.54
C GLU A 194 7.49 -15.93 -0.07
N GLY A 195 8.75 -16.04 -0.51
CA GLY A 195 9.79 -15.03 -0.31
C GLY A 195 10.68 -15.26 0.92
N PHE A 196 10.58 -16.41 1.58
CA PHE A 196 11.47 -16.78 2.69
C PHE A 196 12.78 -17.37 2.15
N PRO A 197 13.96 -16.92 2.61
CA PRO A 197 15.23 -17.50 2.18
C PRO A 197 15.42 -18.91 2.73
N ASP A 198 16.00 -19.79 1.90
CA ASP A 198 16.33 -21.19 2.19
C ASP A 198 17.33 -21.39 3.37
N GLY A 199 17.97 -20.32 3.85
CA GLY A 199 18.94 -20.36 4.95
C GLY A 199 20.30 -20.99 4.63
N MET A 200 20.42 -21.62 3.45
CA MET A 200 21.62 -22.31 2.94
C MET A 200 22.32 -21.57 1.78
N SER A 201 21.71 -20.53 1.22
CA SER A 201 22.32 -19.73 0.15
C SER A 201 23.60 -19.00 0.59
N ALA A 202 24.55 -18.84 -0.35
CA ALA A 202 25.80 -18.09 -0.16
C ALA A 202 25.56 -16.63 0.26
N ALA A 203 24.41 -16.05 -0.11
CA ALA A 203 23.98 -14.71 0.34
C ALA A 203 23.63 -14.70 1.85
N ALA A 204 22.94 -15.73 2.35
CA ALA A 204 22.64 -15.89 3.78
C ALA A 204 23.89 -16.22 4.61
N SER A 205 24.90 -16.85 3.99
CA SER A 205 26.21 -17.12 4.61
C SER A 205 27.12 -15.88 4.63
N ALA A 206 27.07 -15.04 3.60
CA ALA A 206 27.83 -13.77 3.56
C ALA A 206 27.37 -12.79 4.65
N GLU A 207 26.07 -12.78 4.98
CA GLU A 207 25.52 -11.97 6.08
C GLU A 207 25.88 -12.52 7.48
N ARG A 208 26.27 -13.79 7.61
CA ARG A 208 26.66 -14.43 8.88
C ARG A 208 28.07 -14.08 9.37
N THR A 209 28.92 -13.48 8.54
CA THR A 209 30.37 -13.29 8.83
C THR A 209 30.82 -11.87 9.16
N THR A 210 29.92 -10.93 9.49
CA THR A 210 30.27 -9.51 9.77
C THR A 210 30.91 -9.24 11.15
N ILE A 211 31.63 -10.19 11.75
CA ILE A 211 32.29 -9.99 13.06
C ILE A 211 33.83 -9.95 12.98
N LEU A 212 34.46 -10.33 11.87
CA LEU A 212 35.91 -10.12 11.71
C LEU A 212 36.23 -9.22 10.52
N PRO A 213 37.09 -8.18 10.70
CA PRO A 213 37.75 -7.52 9.59
C PRO A 213 38.51 -8.58 8.77
N PRO A 214 38.42 -8.55 7.42
CA PRO A 214 39.23 -9.43 6.61
C PRO A 214 40.71 -9.12 6.85
N VAL A 215 41.43 -10.09 7.41
CA VAL A 215 42.90 -10.08 7.43
C VAL A 215 43.36 -10.09 5.96
N PRO A 216 44.32 -9.24 5.55
CA PRO A 216 44.87 -9.29 4.20
C PRO A 216 45.63 -10.61 3.99
N GLY A 217 44.93 -11.63 3.53
CA GLY A 217 45.51 -12.88 3.07
C GLY A 217 45.97 -12.72 1.63
N ALA A 218 47.26 -12.99 1.41
CA ALA A 218 48.01 -13.31 0.19
C ALA A 218 47.38 -13.06 -1.21
N PRO A 219 48.16 -12.58 -2.19
CA PRO A 219 47.66 -12.28 -3.53
C PRO A 219 47.00 -13.51 -4.19
N PRO A 220 45.88 -13.31 -4.93
CA PRO A 220 45.14 -14.40 -5.53
C PRO A 220 45.97 -15.09 -6.61
N ARG A 221 46.01 -16.43 -6.57
CA ARG A 221 46.49 -17.25 -7.69
C ARG A 221 45.57 -17.05 -8.91
N PRO A 222 46.12 -16.93 -10.13
CA PRO A 222 45.32 -16.81 -11.34
C PRO A 222 44.47 -18.06 -11.56
N ALA A 223 43.18 -17.86 -11.79
CA ALA A 223 42.23 -18.92 -12.12
C ALA A 223 42.45 -19.45 -13.55
N PRO A 224 42.25 -20.76 -13.81
CA PRO A 224 42.38 -21.33 -15.14
C PRO A 224 41.23 -20.89 -16.05
N THR A 225 41.56 -20.56 -17.29
CA THR A 225 40.63 -20.12 -18.34
C THR A 225 39.76 -21.29 -18.82
N PRO A 226 38.42 -21.14 -18.94
CA PRO A 226 37.57 -22.20 -19.48
C PRO A 226 37.68 -22.29 -21.02
N PRO A 227 37.53 -23.48 -21.61
CA PRO A 227 37.64 -23.66 -23.06
C PRO A 227 36.40 -23.14 -23.83
N PRO A 228 36.58 -22.76 -25.11
CA PRO A 228 35.50 -22.18 -25.91
C PRO A 228 34.43 -23.22 -26.28
N ARG A 229 33.19 -22.98 -25.85
CA ARG A 229 32.02 -23.79 -26.23
C ARG A 229 31.50 -23.36 -27.61
N ARG A 230 31.45 -24.33 -28.54
CA ARG A 230 30.82 -24.20 -29.87
C ARG A 230 29.35 -23.84 -29.71
N ARG A 231 28.93 -22.77 -30.39
CA ARG A 231 27.53 -22.34 -30.52
C ARG A 231 26.84 -23.24 -31.57
N LEU A 232 25.89 -24.06 -31.11
CA LEU A 232 24.91 -24.75 -31.96
C LEU A 232 23.72 -23.79 -32.19
N PRO A 233 23.09 -23.74 -33.39
CA PRO A 233 22.20 -22.64 -33.74
C PRO A 233 20.86 -22.67 -32.97
N ILE A 234 20.67 -21.63 -32.15
CA ILE A 234 19.46 -21.31 -31.36
C ILE A 234 18.23 -20.98 -32.25
N ALA A 235 18.41 -20.90 -33.58
CA ALA A 235 17.38 -20.48 -34.53
C ALA A 235 16.16 -21.41 -34.60
N ILE A 236 16.30 -22.71 -34.30
CA ILE A 236 15.18 -23.68 -34.40
C ILE A 236 14.25 -23.59 -33.18
N GLY A 237 14.78 -23.36 -31.97
CA GLY A 237 13.98 -23.27 -30.75
C GLY A 237 13.09 -22.03 -30.69
N VAL A 238 13.58 -20.90 -31.19
CA VAL A 238 12.82 -19.64 -31.24
C VAL A 238 11.66 -19.75 -32.23
N LEU A 239 11.85 -20.42 -33.36
CA LEU A 239 10.80 -20.60 -34.37
C LEU A 239 9.65 -21.51 -33.87
N VAL A 240 9.98 -22.59 -33.15
CA VAL A 240 8.97 -23.48 -32.54
C VAL A 240 8.20 -22.78 -31.43
N ALA A 241 8.88 -21.97 -30.61
CA ALA A 241 8.22 -21.16 -29.58
C ALA A 241 7.28 -20.10 -30.18
N LEU A 242 7.69 -19.42 -31.27
CA LEU A 242 6.85 -18.44 -31.96
C LEU A 242 5.62 -19.08 -32.63
N LEU A 243 5.76 -20.27 -33.21
CA LEU A 243 4.65 -21.01 -33.80
C LEU A 243 3.66 -21.52 -32.74
N LEU A 244 4.14 -21.91 -31.55
CA LEU A 244 3.28 -22.30 -30.43
C LEU A 244 2.51 -21.10 -29.86
N VAL A 245 3.15 -19.93 -29.75
CA VAL A 245 2.49 -18.70 -29.28
C VAL A 245 1.44 -18.20 -30.29
N ALA A 246 1.74 -18.28 -31.60
CA ALA A 246 0.78 -17.94 -32.65
C ALA A 246 -0.42 -18.91 -32.69
N GLY A 247 -0.19 -20.21 -32.44
CA GLY A 247 -1.25 -21.22 -32.39
C GLY A 247 -2.22 -21.03 -31.20
N VAL A 248 -1.70 -20.66 -30.03
CA VAL A 248 -2.54 -20.38 -28.84
C VAL A 248 -3.35 -19.09 -29.03
N ALA A 249 -2.78 -18.06 -29.65
CA ALA A 249 -3.51 -16.81 -29.93
C ALA A 249 -4.71 -16.99 -30.88
N LEU A 250 -4.60 -17.88 -31.88
CA LEU A 250 -5.71 -18.18 -32.79
C LEU A 250 -6.78 -19.10 -32.19
N ALA A 251 -6.44 -19.95 -31.22
CA ALA A 251 -7.40 -20.80 -30.53
C ALA A 251 -8.28 -20.03 -29.53
N VAL A 252 -7.77 -18.97 -28.91
CA VAL A 252 -8.52 -18.12 -27.96
C VAL A 252 -9.42 -17.11 -28.70
N ALA A 253 -9.07 -16.71 -29.93
CA ALA A 253 -9.89 -15.78 -30.72
C ALA A 253 -11.12 -16.42 -31.39
N ALA A 254 -11.20 -17.76 -31.46
CA ALA A 254 -12.31 -18.48 -32.10
C ALA A 254 -13.39 -18.96 -31.11
N ALA A 255 -13.15 -18.84 -29.81
CA ALA A 255 -14.06 -19.29 -28.75
C ALA A 255 -14.48 -18.10 -27.88
N ASP A 256 -15.28 -17.19 -28.44
CA ASP A 256 -16.29 -16.41 -27.70
C ASP A 256 -17.09 -15.55 -28.69
N GLY A 257 -18.03 -16.21 -29.37
CA GLY A 257 -19.06 -15.55 -30.14
C GLY A 257 -20.21 -15.10 -29.24
N GLY A 258 -20.17 -13.85 -28.79
CA GLY A 258 -21.31 -13.16 -28.17
C GLY A 258 -20.97 -11.69 -27.91
N PRO A 259 -21.76 -10.71 -28.37
CA PRO A 259 -21.44 -9.30 -28.17
C PRO A 259 -21.52 -8.92 -26.67
N PRO A 260 -20.51 -8.26 -26.09
CA PRO A 260 -20.52 -7.85 -24.69
C PRO A 260 -21.43 -6.64 -24.48
N ILE A 261 -22.30 -6.72 -23.46
CA ILE A 261 -23.06 -5.58 -22.92
C ILE A 261 -22.11 -4.77 -22.02
N PRO A 262 -21.92 -3.45 -22.24
CA PRO A 262 -21.05 -2.65 -21.40
C PRO A 262 -21.66 -2.44 -20.01
N HIS A 263 -20.99 -2.96 -18.97
CA HIS A 263 -21.23 -2.55 -17.59
C HIS A 263 -20.30 -1.37 -17.26
N ALA A 264 -20.88 -0.18 -17.14
CA ALA A 264 -20.18 0.98 -16.60
C ALA A 264 -19.94 0.79 -15.09
N PRO A 265 -18.76 1.17 -14.56
CA PRO A 265 -18.53 1.16 -13.11
C PRO A 265 -19.50 2.13 -12.39
N PRO A 266 -19.99 1.79 -11.19
CA PRO A 266 -20.91 2.65 -10.46
C PRO A 266 -20.21 3.93 -10.01
N ALA A 267 -20.81 5.07 -10.34
CA ALA A 267 -20.37 6.38 -9.87
C ALA A 267 -20.46 6.48 -8.33
N PRO A 268 -19.50 7.12 -7.64
CA PRO A 268 -19.59 7.36 -6.20
C PRO A 268 -20.82 8.18 -5.83
N ALA A 269 -21.53 7.79 -4.76
CA ALA A 269 -22.67 8.53 -4.25
C ALA A 269 -22.24 9.93 -3.73
N PRO A 270 -23.06 10.98 -3.92
CA PRO A 270 -22.69 12.35 -3.59
C PRO A 270 -22.61 12.54 -2.06
N GLN A 271 -21.39 12.73 -1.57
CA GLN A 271 -21.14 13.24 -0.23
C GLN A 271 -21.29 14.77 -0.27
N GLN A 272 -22.41 15.27 0.25
CA GLN A 272 -22.74 16.71 0.37
C GLN A 272 -22.40 17.57 -0.85
N GLY A 273 -23.22 17.49 -1.90
CA GLY A 273 -23.38 18.55 -2.91
C GLY A 273 -22.20 18.87 -3.83
N LEU A 274 -20.99 18.36 -3.57
CA LEU A 274 -19.80 18.55 -4.41
C LEU A 274 -19.50 17.26 -5.17
N VAL A 275 -19.69 17.30 -6.49
CA VAL A 275 -19.37 16.20 -7.40
C VAL A 275 -18.14 16.58 -8.21
N PHE A 276 -17.15 15.69 -8.26
CA PHE A 276 -15.99 15.81 -9.14
C PHE A 276 -16.20 14.94 -10.40
N THR A 277 -16.18 15.58 -11.56
CA THR A 277 -16.31 14.92 -12.86
C THR A 277 -14.93 14.84 -13.51
N PRO A 278 -14.37 13.64 -13.77
CA PRO A 278 -13.06 13.52 -14.40
C PRO A 278 -13.07 14.07 -15.83
N ARG A 279 -12.00 14.80 -16.18
CA ARG A 279 -11.81 15.45 -17.49
C ARG A 279 -10.54 15.02 -18.22
N GLY A 280 -9.69 14.22 -17.57
CA GLY A 280 -8.48 13.65 -18.16
C GLY A 280 -7.47 13.28 -17.10
N GLU A 281 -6.60 12.34 -17.41
CA GLU A 281 -5.47 11.95 -16.58
C GLU A 281 -4.23 11.75 -17.45
N ALA A 282 -3.04 11.89 -16.87
CA ALA A 282 -1.81 11.40 -17.47
C ALA A 282 -0.75 11.11 -16.42
N THR A 283 0.19 10.26 -16.81
CA THR A 283 1.30 9.80 -15.99
C THR A 283 2.61 10.18 -16.68
N GLN A 284 3.58 10.65 -15.91
CA GLN A 284 4.89 11.07 -16.38
C GLN A 284 5.99 10.63 -15.42
N THR A 285 7.18 10.36 -15.95
CA THR A 285 8.37 10.06 -15.14
C THR A 285 9.32 11.26 -15.02
N ASP A 286 9.23 12.24 -15.93
CA ASP A 286 10.01 13.48 -15.95
C ASP A 286 9.29 14.63 -15.21
N CYS A 287 8.99 14.40 -13.93
CA CYS A 287 8.13 15.26 -13.11
C CYS A 287 8.53 16.75 -13.09
N ALA A 288 9.83 17.06 -13.20
CA ALA A 288 10.34 18.43 -13.25
C ALA A 288 9.80 19.23 -14.46
N THR A 289 9.72 18.61 -15.64
CA THR A 289 9.20 19.24 -16.86
C THR A 289 7.74 19.69 -16.70
N HIS A 290 6.99 18.93 -15.88
CA HIS A 290 5.55 19.08 -15.67
C HIS A 290 5.18 19.82 -14.38
N THR A 291 6.16 20.48 -13.76
CA THR A 291 5.99 21.36 -12.61
C THR A 291 6.62 22.72 -12.88
N SER A 292 6.36 23.72 -12.05
CA SER A 292 6.88 25.08 -12.18
C SER A 292 7.56 25.58 -10.91
N GLY A 293 8.22 26.75 -11.00
CA GLY A 293 8.79 27.45 -9.85
C GLY A 293 9.82 26.64 -9.06
N GLN A 294 9.79 26.77 -7.75
CA GLN A 294 10.68 26.08 -6.82
C GLN A 294 10.39 24.57 -6.77
N LEU A 295 9.15 24.13 -7.02
CA LEU A 295 8.78 22.71 -7.11
C LEU A 295 9.60 22.01 -8.22
N ARG A 296 9.69 22.62 -9.40
CA ARG A 296 10.53 22.11 -10.50
C ARG A 296 11.98 21.96 -10.05
N THR A 297 12.56 23.03 -9.51
CA THR A 297 13.96 23.03 -9.07
C THR A 297 14.23 21.99 -7.98
N TRP A 298 13.27 21.75 -7.09
CA TRP A 298 13.40 20.72 -6.07
C TRP A 298 13.37 19.32 -6.68
N LEU A 299 12.47 19.07 -7.64
CA LEU A 299 12.32 17.77 -8.31
C LEU A 299 13.53 17.44 -9.20
N GLU A 300 14.14 18.44 -9.84
CA GLU A 300 15.40 18.25 -10.60
C GLU A 300 16.55 17.77 -9.71
N ARG A 301 16.59 18.22 -8.46
CA ARG A 301 17.67 17.88 -7.51
C ARG A 301 17.44 16.58 -6.76
N ASN A 302 16.20 16.32 -6.36
CA ASN A 302 15.87 15.20 -5.48
C ASN A 302 15.30 13.99 -6.24
N GLY A 303 14.98 14.16 -7.53
CA GLY A 303 14.38 13.13 -8.34
C GLY A 303 12.90 12.91 -8.03
N CYS A 304 12.27 12.14 -8.90
CA CYS A 304 10.87 11.76 -8.82
C CYS A 304 10.73 10.40 -9.50
N ALA A 305 9.96 9.49 -8.90
CA ALA A 305 9.69 8.20 -9.52
C ALA A 305 8.58 8.34 -10.58
N GLU A 306 7.56 9.12 -10.25
CA GLU A 306 6.38 9.28 -11.09
C GLU A 306 5.56 10.51 -10.67
N LEU A 307 4.95 11.17 -11.65
CA LEU A 307 3.95 12.20 -11.46
C LEU A 307 2.66 11.75 -12.17
N LEU A 308 1.58 11.63 -11.41
CA LEU A 308 0.23 11.48 -11.96
C LEU A 308 -0.44 12.84 -11.95
N ARG A 309 -1.11 13.21 -13.04
CA ARG A 309 -1.88 14.45 -13.16
C ARG A 309 -3.31 14.12 -13.58
N GLY A 310 -4.29 14.55 -12.80
CA GLY A 310 -5.71 14.38 -13.09
C GLY A 310 -6.44 15.72 -13.14
N ARG A 311 -7.36 15.84 -14.08
CA ARG A 311 -8.23 16.98 -14.30
C ARG A 311 -9.63 16.63 -13.86
N PHE A 312 -10.26 17.52 -13.12
CA PHE A 312 -11.64 17.37 -12.69
C PHE A 312 -12.40 18.68 -12.85
N GLU A 313 -13.71 18.55 -13.02
CA GLU A 313 -14.65 19.64 -12.79
C GLU A 313 -15.44 19.39 -11.52
N ALA A 314 -15.47 20.38 -10.65
CA ALA A 314 -16.26 20.41 -9.44
C ALA A 314 -17.45 21.35 -9.62
N THR A 315 -18.61 21.00 -9.07
CA THR A 315 -19.73 21.92 -8.96
C THR A 315 -20.14 22.06 -7.50
N GLU A 316 -20.08 23.28 -6.96
CA GLU A 316 -20.52 23.61 -5.60
C GLU A 316 -21.54 24.76 -5.67
N ASN A 317 -22.76 24.54 -5.15
CA ASN A 317 -23.81 25.57 -5.11
C ASN A 317 -24.05 26.26 -6.47
N GLY A 318 -23.98 25.49 -7.57
CA GLY A 318 -24.16 25.99 -8.93
C GLY A 318 -22.93 26.68 -9.56
N ARG A 319 -21.83 26.84 -8.81
CA ARG A 319 -20.57 27.40 -9.32
C ARG A 319 -19.66 26.26 -9.77
N ARG A 320 -19.12 26.36 -10.99
CA ARG A 320 -18.22 25.36 -11.56
C ARG A 320 -16.76 25.73 -11.36
N ALA A 321 -15.97 24.79 -10.87
CA ALA A 321 -14.54 24.91 -10.69
C ALA A 321 -13.79 23.86 -11.53
N ALA A 322 -12.66 24.24 -12.10
CA ALA A 322 -11.65 23.33 -12.62
C ALA A 322 -10.68 22.98 -11.49
N VAL A 323 -10.34 21.70 -11.41
CA VAL A 323 -9.44 21.17 -10.39
C VAL A 323 -8.36 20.34 -11.07
N LEU A 324 -7.11 20.68 -10.78
CA LEU A 324 -5.94 19.93 -11.19
C LEU A 324 -5.35 19.25 -9.95
N VAL A 325 -5.24 17.92 -10.01
CA VAL A 325 -4.65 17.09 -8.96
C VAL A 325 -3.35 16.51 -9.51
N GLY A 326 -2.24 16.76 -8.83
CA GLY A 326 -0.96 16.10 -9.09
C GLY A 326 -0.57 15.19 -7.94
N VAL A 327 -0.12 13.98 -8.21
CA VAL A 327 0.45 13.07 -7.21
C VAL A 327 1.90 12.81 -7.59
N VAL A 328 2.81 13.38 -6.81
CA VAL A 328 4.26 13.20 -6.97
C VAL A 328 4.70 12.04 -6.11
N ARG A 329 5.14 10.94 -6.72
CA ARG A 329 5.74 9.79 -6.03
C ARG A 329 7.25 9.97 -6.00
N ILE A 330 7.84 9.86 -4.83
CA ILE A 330 9.29 9.98 -4.63
C ILE A 330 9.86 8.75 -3.91
N SER A 331 11.17 8.57 -3.98
CA SER A 331 11.81 7.32 -3.52
C SER A 331 11.92 7.19 -1.99
N GLY A 332 11.69 8.25 -1.21
CA GLY A 332 11.82 8.24 0.25
C GLY A 332 10.87 9.20 0.97
N SER A 333 10.41 8.83 2.16
CA SER A 333 9.40 9.58 2.92
C SER A 333 9.91 10.91 3.50
N ALA A 334 11.19 11.01 3.90
CA ALA A 334 11.77 12.25 4.39
C ALA A 334 11.71 13.38 3.34
N SER A 335 12.00 13.03 2.08
CA SER A 335 11.88 13.94 0.95
C SER A 335 10.43 14.35 0.66
N ALA A 336 9.43 13.57 1.10
CA ALA A 336 8.02 13.84 0.83
C ALA A 336 7.50 14.90 1.79
N VAL A 337 7.96 14.83 3.03
CA VAL A 337 7.75 15.89 4.03
C VAL A 337 8.36 17.20 3.54
N GLU A 338 9.59 17.18 3.02
CA GLU A 338 10.25 18.37 2.49
C GLU A 338 9.53 18.96 1.28
N LEU A 339 9.12 18.13 0.31
CA LEU A 339 8.38 18.57 -0.85
C LEU A 339 7.01 19.15 -0.48
N ARG A 340 6.30 18.53 0.48
CA ARG A 340 5.03 19.07 0.99
C ARG A 340 5.24 20.43 1.65
N ALA A 341 6.23 20.55 2.54
CA ALA A 341 6.55 21.81 3.20
C ALA A 341 6.97 22.90 2.20
N LEU A 342 7.59 22.52 1.08
CA LEU A 342 7.84 23.43 -0.05
C LEU A 342 6.52 23.84 -0.75
N ALA A 343 5.62 22.90 -1.01
CA ALA A 343 4.35 23.16 -1.69
C ALA A 343 3.38 24.04 -0.87
N ASP A 344 3.42 23.94 0.46
CA ASP A 344 2.57 24.73 1.36
C ASP A 344 2.99 26.21 1.44
N ARG A 345 4.17 26.56 0.92
CA ARG A 345 4.62 27.96 0.87
C ARG A 345 3.98 28.71 -0.32
N PRO A 346 3.72 30.01 -0.16
CA PRO A 346 3.30 30.85 -1.28
C PRO A 346 4.40 30.88 -2.36
N ASP A 347 4.00 31.04 -3.62
CA ASP A 347 4.89 31.28 -4.77
C ASP A 347 6.01 30.25 -5.01
N THR A 348 5.80 29.00 -4.60
CA THR A 348 6.76 27.91 -4.85
C THR A 348 6.54 27.18 -6.17
N GLY A 349 5.54 27.59 -6.94
CA GLY A 349 5.14 26.94 -8.18
C GLY A 349 4.12 25.83 -7.96
N ALA A 350 3.79 25.11 -9.03
CA ALA A 350 2.72 24.13 -9.02
C ALA A 350 2.90 23.05 -10.09
N VAL A 351 1.98 22.10 -10.11
CA VAL A 351 1.85 21.14 -11.21
C VAL A 351 1.25 21.86 -12.42
N VAL A 352 1.83 21.66 -13.58
CA VAL A 352 1.40 22.32 -14.82
C VAL A 352 0.23 21.53 -15.42
N ASP A 353 -0.80 22.24 -15.88
CA ASP A 353 -1.92 21.62 -16.59
C ASP A 353 -1.49 21.14 -17.99
N GLN A 354 -2.06 20.04 -18.46
CA GLN A 354 -1.71 19.45 -19.76
C GLN A 354 -2.07 20.36 -20.96
N SER A 355 -2.81 21.45 -20.75
CA SER A 355 -3.16 22.41 -21.81
C SER A 355 -1.93 23.20 -22.24
N ALA A 356 -0.97 23.39 -21.32
CA ALA A 356 0.34 23.94 -21.65
C ALA A 356 1.14 23.00 -22.59
N GLU A 357 0.76 21.73 -22.66
CA GLU A 357 1.37 20.69 -23.50
C GLU A 357 0.51 20.36 -24.74
N GLY A 358 -0.50 21.20 -25.04
CA GLY A 358 -1.37 21.03 -26.20
C GLY A 358 -2.54 20.08 -26.00
N VAL A 359 -2.73 19.52 -24.81
CA VAL A 359 -3.91 18.71 -24.49
C VAL A 359 -5.06 19.61 -24.06
N ALA A 360 -5.97 19.89 -24.98
CA ALA A 360 -7.10 20.78 -24.75
C ALA A 360 -7.91 20.38 -23.51
N TRP A 361 -8.31 21.39 -22.73
CA TRP A 361 -9.31 21.21 -21.69
C TRP A 361 -10.70 21.06 -22.33
N PRO A 362 -11.61 20.21 -21.81
CA PRO A 362 -12.94 20.00 -22.41
C PRO A 362 -13.88 21.22 -22.44
N THR A 363 -13.51 22.32 -21.78
CA THR A 363 -14.26 23.59 -21.74
C THR A 363 -13.53 24.63 -22.57
N THR A 364 -14.30 25.53 -23.18
CA THR A 364 -13.76 26.66 -23.94
C THR A 364 -14.30 27.96 -23.36
N PRO A 365 -13.42 28.92 -22.96
CA PRO A 365 -11.96 28.82 -22.94
C PRO A 365 -11.42 27.81 -21.90
N PRO A 366 -10.17 27.35 -22.03
CA PRO A 366 -9.54 26.52 -21.01
C PRO A 366 -9.28 27.34 -19.73
N PRO A 367 -9.35 26.71 -18.54
CA PRO A 367 -9.03 27.38 -17.28
C PRO A 367 -7.55 27.78 -17.20
N THR A 368 -7.28 28.89 -16.52
CA THR A 368 -5.92 29.30 -16.13
C THR A 368 -5.75 29.15 -14.62
N PHE A 369 -4.61 28.63 -14.18
CA PHE A 369 -4.35 28.28 -12.77
C PHE A 369 -3.51 29.32 -12.00
N ASP A 370 -3.27 30.52 -12.57
CA ASP A 370 -2.38 31.53 -11.99
C ASP A 370 -2.84 32.06 -10.62
N ALA A 371 -4.17 32.07 -10.37
CA ALA A 371 -4.78 32.49 -9.11
C ALA A 371 -5.49 31.34 -8.39
N ALA A 372 -4.97 30.11 -8.53
CA ALA A 372 -5.57 28.93 -7.93
C ALA A 372 -5.50 28.94 -6.41
N ALA A 373 -6.60 28.52 -5.77
CA ALA A 373 -6.54 28.05 -4.40
C ALA A 373 -5.81 26.70 -4.38
N ARG A 374 -4.96 26.51 -3.37
CA ARG A 374 -4.05 25.36 -3.31
C ARG A 374 -4.25 24.59 -2.02
N ALA A 375 -4.10 23.28 -2.13
CA ALA A 375 -4.01 22.38 -0.99
C ALA A 375 -2.93 21.33 -1.28
N SER A 376 -2.24 20.89 -0.24
CA SER A 376 -1.30 19.79 -0.35
C SER A 376 -1.48 18.80 0.79
N ASP A 377 -1.24 17.53 0.49
CA ASP A 377 -1.18 16.49 1.52
C ASP A 377 -0.11 15.47 1.18
N GLN A 378 0.26 14.68 2.16
CA GLN A 378 1.25 13.63 2.02
C GLN A 378 0.66 12.28 2.43
N GLU A 379 0.88 11.29 1.59
CA GLU A 379 0.58 9.89 1.86
C GLU A 379 1.84 9.06 1.64
N GLY A 380 2.50 8.66 2.74
CA GLY A 380 3.76 7.91 2.68
C GLY A 380 4.87 8.69 1.95
N ASN A 381 5.30 8.17 0.81
CA ASN A 381 6.30 8.77 -0.08
C ASN A 381 5.67 9.53 -1.27
N SER A 382 4.38 9.83 -1.20
CA SER A 382 3.66 10.58 -2.23
C SER A 382 3.21 11.91 -1.69
N VAL A 383 3.36 12.97 -2.48
CA VAL A 383 2.80 14.30 -2.18
C VAL A 383 1.71 14.60 -3.18
N LYS A 384 0.49 14.82 -2.68
CA LYS A 384 -0.65 15.25 -3.49
C LYS A 384 -0.72 16.77 -3.47
N LEU A 385 -0.83 17.36 -4.65
CA LEU A 385 -0.84 18.78 -4.91
C LEU A 385 -2.12 19.10 -5.67
N VAL A 386 -2.96 19.98 -5.11
CA VAL A 386 -4.24 20.34 -5.70
C VAL A 386 -4.28 21.83 -6.00
N GLN A 387 -4.80 22.16 -7.18
CA GLN A 387 -5.11 23.51 -7.60
C GLN A 387 -6.58 23.59 -8.02
N ALA A 388 -7.31 24.57 -7.51
CA ALA A 388 -8.70 24.81 -7.87
C ALA A 388 -8.91 26.26 -8.34
N VAL A 389 -9.62 26.42 -9.45
CA VAL A 389 -10.02 27.71 -10.03
C VAL A 389 -11.48 27.66 -10.47
N TRP A 390 -12.17 28.79 -10.42
CA TRP A 390 -13.49 28.91 -11.03
C TRP A 390 -13.38 28.91 -12.56
N LEU A 391 -14.33 28.25 -13.22
CA LEU A 391 -14.43 28.24 -14.68
C LEU A 391 -15.11 29.50 -15.23
N ASP A 392 -16.14 29.97 -14.53
CA ASP A 392 -17.06 30.98 -15.05
C ASP A 392 -16.85 32.38 -14.42
N GLN A 393 -15.81 32.54 -13.61
CA GLN A 393 -15.50 33.80 -12.91
C GLN A 393 -14.02 33.87 -12.50
N PRO A 394 -13.48 35.06 -12.16
CA PRO A 394 -12.13 35.18 -11.62
C PRO A 394 -11.94 34.40 -10.32
N SER A 395 -10.74 33.84 -10.15
CA SER A 395 -10.33 33.11 -8.95
C SER A 395 -9.47 33.97 -8.03
N ARG A 396 -9.45 33.64 -6.74
CA ARG A 396 -8.48 34.16 -5.77
C ARG A 396 -7.88 33.00 -4.98
N PRO A 397 -6.58 33.01 -4.65
CA PRO A 397 -5.95 31.93 -3.91
C PRO A 397 -6.54 31.69 -2.51
N ASP A 398 -7.13 32.73 -1.92
CA ASP A 398 -7.74 32.74 -0.59
C ASP A 398 -9.27 32.60 -0.61
N ASP A 399 -9.89 32.33 -1.78
CA ASP A 399 -11.33 32.08 -1.86
C ASP A 399 -11.68 30.83 -1.02
N PRO A 400 -12.50 30.98 0.05
CA PRO A 400 -12.76 29.88 0.99
C PRO A 400 -13.48 28.71 0.34
N ALA A 401 -14.29 28.94 -0.70
CA ALA A 401 -14.96 27.87 -1.42
C ALA A 401 -13.98 27.11 -2.33
N LEU A 402 -13.05 27.80 -3.01
CA LEU A 402 -12.00 27.11 -3.77
C LEU A 402 -11.04 26.35 -2.86
N LEU A 403 -10.69 26.90 -1.68
CA LEU A 403 -9.90 26.19 -0.67
C LEU A 403 -10.62 24.93 -0.18
N ALA A 404 -11.91 25.01 0.09
CA ALA A 404 -12.70 23.84 0.48
C ALA A 404 -12.80 22.80 -0.66
N ILE A 405 -12.92 23.23 -1.92
CA ILE A 405 -12.88 22.34 -3.08
C ILE A 405 -11.51 21.67 -3.20
N ALA A 406 -10.42 22.43 -3.06
CA ALA A 406 -9.05 21.92 -3.13
C ALA A 406 -8.78 20.90 -2.01
N ASP A 407 -9.19 21.19 -0.77
CA ASP A 407 -9.06 20.28 0.37
C ASP A 407 -9.84 18.98 0.15
N ARG A 408 -11.09 19.07 -0.33
CA ARG A 408 -11.89 17.87 -0.65
C ARG A 408 -11.28 17.06 -1.79
N ALA A 409 -10.69 17.72 -2.79
CA ALA A 409 -10.03 17.08 -3.92
C ALA A 409 -8.75 16.32 -3.52
N LEU A 410 -8.16 16.57 -2.35
CA LEU A 410 -7.07 15.73 -1.81
C LEU A 410 -7.51 14.27 -1.61
N ARG A 411 -8.81 13.99 -1.53
CA ARG A 411 -9.36 12.64 -1.37
C ARG A 411 -9.57 11.91 -2.69
N LEU A 412 -9.38 12.58 -3.83
CA LEU A 412 -9.52 11.97 -5.15
C LEU A 412 -8.37 10.99 -5.41
N SER A 413 -8.69 9.81 -5.92
CA SER A 413 -7.73 8.84 -6.43
C SER A 413 -7.54 9.05 -7.93
N LEU A 414 -6.28 9.12 -8.38
CA LEU A 414 -5.94 9.03 -9.79
C LEU A 414 -5.67 7.56 -10.13
N ALA A 415 -6.12 7.10 -11.29
CA ALA A 415 -5.75 5.77 -11.75
C ALA A 415 -4.28 5.80 -12.16
N GLY A 416 -3.43 5.05 -11.45
CA GLY A 416 -2.00 4.94 -11.71
C GLY A 416 -1.59 3.51 -11.94
#